data_AF-A0A395MSK7-F1
#
_entry.id   AF-A0A395MSK7-F1
#
_cell.length_a   1.000
_cell.length_b   1.000
_cell.length_c   1.000
_cell.angle_alpha   90.00
_cell.angle_beta   90.00
_cell.angle_gamma   90.00
#
_symmetry.space_group_name_H-M   'P 1'
#
loop_
_entity.id
_entity.type
_entity.pdbx_description
1 polymer ?
#
loop_
_entity_poly.entity_id
_entity_poly.type
_entity_poly.pdbx_seq_one_letter_code
_entity_poly.pdbx_strand_id
1 'polypeptide(L)'
;MMFSEATTATFQQHMPQEALSYPFFLRQILAFSGYHLAHLHPERRQFYLLQASKHINSSIRGIREALSEEVTSQNCHALYASTTFIVVNKFAAFPNCDDFRSHSCSLPVQSLMEIFSLVNGMEAVLNSPGAAGLINGPLKELFCETSNLHTTSYLLRGLSARLPELAHRISSDFMEDQCRAALTSAIEAITASVNDALANLNKASPPELRVIFSWPMKVSRDFLDLAVSGHPLALVILAYYDILLYWGESEYWFFENWAETLIVAIVEKVRGSSWEDLLAWPVEVVLHK
;
A
#
# COMPACT_ATOMS: atom_id res chain seq x y z
N MET A 1 -1.00 8.65 -13.91
CA MET A 1 -2.02 8.30 -12.89
C MET A 1 -3.30 7.98 -13.62
N MET A 2 -3.61 6.70 -13.78
CA MET A 2 -4.87 6.24 -14.38
C MET A 2 -6.02 6.52 -13.40
N PHE A 3 -6.49 7.77 -13.39
CA PHE A 3 -7.77 8.11 -12.81
C PHE A 3 -8.80 8.01 -13.92
N SER A 4 -9.89 7.28 -13.68
CA SER A 4 -11.05 7.32 -14.56
C SER A 4 -11.55 8.76 -14.70
N GLU A 5 -12.18 9.11 -15.83
CA GLU A 5 -12.83 10.43 -15.98
C GLU A 5 -13.77 10.73 -14.82
N ALA A 6 -14.46 9.70 -14.31
CA ALA A 6 -15.36 9.78 -13.16
C ALA A 6 -14.66 10.21 -11.86
N THR A 7 -13.42 9.77 -11.62
CA THR A 7 -12.66 10.12 -10.41
C THR A 7 -11.89 11.43 -10.53
N THR A 8 -11.75 11.98 -11.75
CA THR A 8 -10.99 13.21 -12.00
C THR A 8 -11.56 14.41 -11.24
N ALA A 9 -12.88 14.60 -11.27
CA ALA A 9 -13.53 15.68 -10.51
C ALA A 9 -13.34 15.53 -9.00
N THR A 10 -13.33 14.30 -8.49
CA THR A 10 -13.10 14.01 -7.07
C THR A 10 -11.72 14.48 -6.62
N PHE A 11 -10.67 14.17 -7.39
CA PHE A 11 -9.31 14.60 -7.05
C PHE A 11 -9.06 16.09 -7.32
N GLN A 12 -9.57 16.63 -8.43
CA GLN A 12 -9.26 18.01 -8.84
C GLN A 12 -10.14 19.07 -8.16
N GLN A 13 -11.35 18.73 -7.72
CA GLN A 13 -12.32 19.69 -7.19
C GLN A 13 -12.78 19.32 -5.78
N HIS A 14 -13.36 18.13 -5.60
CA HIS A 14 -14.03 17.78 -4.33
C HIS A 14 -13.04 17.64 -3.17
N MET A 15 -11.93 16.91 -3.36
CA MET A 15 -10.91 16.75 -2.32
C MET A 15 -10.27 18.08 -1.90
N PRO A 16 -9.84 18.96 -2.82
CA PRO A 16 -9.34 20.29 -2.45
C PRO A 16 -10.38 21.14 -1.72
N GLN A 17 -11.64 21.14 -2.16
CA GLN A 17 -12.70 21.89 -1.49
C GLN A 17 -12.94 21.41 -0.05
N GLU A 18 -13.02 20.09 0.13
CA GLU A 18 -13.15 19.47 1.44
C GLU A 18 -11.94 19.81 2.34
N ALA A 19 -10.72 19.74 1.78
CA ALA A 19 -9.49 20.04 2.50
C ALA A 19 -9.42 21.48 3.05
N LEU A 20 -10.08 22.46 2.42
CA LEU A 20 -10.12 23.83 2.95
C LEU A 20 -10.81 23.92 4.32
N SER A 21 -11.73 23.01 4.62
CA SER A 21 -12.42 22.93 5.90
C SER A 21 -11.61 22.19 6.98
N TYR A 22 -10.60 21.42 6.57
CA TYR A 22 -9.83 20.54 7.47
C TYR A 22 -8.32 20.76 7.30
N PRO A 23 -7.68 21.57 8.17
CA PRO A 23 -6.26 21.93 8.03
C PRO A 23 -5.30 20.73 7.97
N PHE A 24 -5.63 19.63 8.64
CA PHE A 24 -4.82 18.41 8.58
C PHE A 24 -4.88 17.75 7.20
N PHE A 25 -6.05 17.77 6.55
CA PHE A 25 -6.24 17.20 5.23
C PHE A 25 -5.54 18.05 4.17
N LEU A 26 -5.69 19.37 4.23
CA LEU A 26 -4.95 20.29 3.34
C LEU A 26 -3.44 20.05 3.42
N ARG A 27 -2.91 19.84 4.63
CA ARG A 27 -1.48 19.52 4.79
C ARG A 27 -1.09 18.20 4.13
N GLN A 28 -1.96 17.18 4.14
CA GLN A 28 -1.68 15.92 3.43
C GLN A 28 -1.63 16.11 1.91
N ILE A 29 -2.51 16.93 1.33
CA ILE A 29 -2.46 17.30 -0.10
C ILE A 29 -1.19 18.09 -0.42
N LEU A 30 -0.80 19.04 0.43
CA LEU A 30 0.43 19.82 0.25
C LEU A 30 1.69 18.95 0.39
N ALA A 31 1.68 17.96 1.27
CA ALA A 31 2.76 16.98 1.38
C ALA A 31 2.90 16.16 0.09
N PHE A 32 1.79 15.67 -0.45
CA PHE A 32 1.77 14.94 -1.73
C PHE A 32 2.29 15.80 -2.88
N SER A 33 1.87 17.06 -2.93
CA SER A 33 2.36 18.04 -3.88
C SER A 33 3.88 18.25 -3.73
N GLY A 34 4.38 18.31 -2.50
CA GLY A 34 5.82 18.41 -2.21
C GLY A 34 6.61 17.21 -2.72
N TYR A 35 6.14 15.98 -2.47
CA TYR A 35 6.81 14.78 -3.01
C TYR A 35 6.77 14.73 -4.54
N HIS A 36 5.64 15.08 -5.16
CA HIS A 36 5.53 15.12 -6.61
C HIS A 36 6.47 16.18 -7.22
N LEU A 37 6.57 17.36 -6.61
CA LEU A 37 7.54 18.39 -7.01
C LEU A 37 8.99 17.90 -6.84
N ALA A 38 9.29 17.11 -5.81
CA ALA A 38 10.60 16.51 -5.62
C ALA A 38 10.95 15.49 -6.74
N HIS A 39 9.94 14.77 -7.24
CA HIS A 39 10.07 13.87 -8.40
C HIS A 39 10.26 14.66 -9.71
N LEU A 40 9.48 15.73 -9.94
CA LEU A 40 9.57 16.57 -11.14
C LEU A 40 10.83 17.44 -11.21
N HIS A 41 11.41 17.80 -10.06
CA HIS A 41 12.54 18.72 -9.95
C HIS A 41 13.71 18.11 -9.15
N PRO A 42 14.44 17.14 -9.73
CA PRO A 42 15.57 16.47 -9.06
C PRO A 42 16.62 17.45 -8.50
N GLU A 43 16.82 18.59 -9.16
CA GLU A 43 17.77 19.64 -8.76
C GLU A 43 17.39 20.35 -7.46
N ARG A 44 16.13 20.29 -7.06
CA ARG A 44 15.59 20.84 -5.79
C ARG A 44 14.94 19.79 -4.91
N ARG A 45 15.19 18.50 -5.19
CA ARG A 45 14.57 17.36 -4.52
C ARG A 45 14.57 17.50 -2.99
N GLN A 46 15.74 17.72 -2.39
CA GLN A 46 15.88 17.82 -0.93
C GLN A 46 15.05 18.97 -0.32
N PHE A 47 14.93 20.09 -1.03
CA PHE A 47 14.10 21.21 -0.59
C PHE A 47 12.63 20.83 -0.54
N TYR A 48 12.11 20.20 -1.60
CA TYR A 48 10.72 19.78 -1.68
C TYR A 48 10.39 18.63 -0.72
N LEU A 49 11.29 17.65 -0.55
CA LEU A 49 11.17 16.59 0.45
C LEU A 49 11.06 17.18 1.87
N LEU A 50 11.86 18.19 2.20
CA LEU A 50 11.78 18.87 3.49
C LEU A 50 10.42 19.57 3.68
N GLN A 51 9.86 20.20 2.65
CA GLN A 51 8.52 20.80 2.74
C GLN A 51 7.44 19.72 2.93
N ALA A 52 7.51 18.63 2.18
CA ALA A 52 6.58 17.52 2.29
C ALA A 52 6.57 16.93 3.70
N SER A 53 7.76 16.67 4.27
CA SER A 53 7.93 16.19 5.64
C SER A 53 7.35 17.15 6.68
N LYS A 54 7.58 18.47 6.54
CA LYS A 54 6.97 19.48 7.43
C LYS A 54 5.45 19.43 7.42
N HIS A 55 4.86 19.29 6.24
CA HIS A 55 3.40 19.19 6.10
C HIS A 55 2.85 17.90 6.73
N ILE A 56 3.48 16.75 6.51
CA ILE A 56 3.11 15.48 7.17
C ILE A 56 3.16 15.66 8.69
N ASN A 57 4.30 16.07 9.24
CA ASN A 57 4.49 16.17 10.69
C ASN A 57 3.47 17.12 11.33
N SER A 58 3.12 18.20 10.65
CA SER A 58 2.13 19.17 11.11
C SER A 58 0.68 18.67 11.02
N SER A 59 0.40 17.68 10.17
CA SER A 59 -0.95 17.11 10.02
C SER A 59 -1.27 16.04 11.07
N ILE A 60 -0.27 15.30 11.57
CA ILE A 60 -0.46 14.13 12.43
C ILE A 60 -1.27 14.49 13.67
N ARG A 61 -0.99 15.62 14.31
CA ARG A 61 -1.72 16.06 15.50
C ARG A 61 -3.21 16.25 15.19
N GLY A 62 -3.54 16.98 14.12
CA GLY A 62 -4.94 17.23 13.76
C GLY A 62 -5.69 15.95 13.35
N ILE A 63 -5.00 14.99 12.72
CA ILE A 63 -5.59 13.68 12.40
C ILE A 63 -5.89 12.90 13.69
N ARG A 64 -4.95 12.87 14.64
CA ARG A 64 -5.16 12.20 15.94
C ARG A 64 -6.28 12.85 16.75
N GLU A 65 -6.35 14.17 16.77
CA GLU A 65 -7.43 14.92 17.43
C GLU A 65 -8.78 14.57 16.79
N ALA A 66 -8.88 14.61 15.45
CA ALA A 66 -10.11 14.26 14.74
C ALA A 66 -10.54 12.79 14.91
N LEU A 67 -9.58 11.86 15.06
CA LEU A 67 -9.86 10.45 15.35
C LEU A 67 -10.18 10.18 16.83
N SER A 68 -9.96 11.14 17.73
CA SER A 68 -10.34 10.99 19.14
C SER A 68 -11.84 11.22 19.37
N GLU A 69 -12.52 11.77 18.37
CA GLU A 69 -13.98 11.96 18.31
C GLU A 69 -14.64 10.86 17.47
N GLU A 70 -15.97 10.79 17.52
CA GLU A 70 -16.73 9.85 16.69
C GLU A 70 -16.60 10.21 15.20
N VAL A 71 -16.39 9.20 14.36
CA VAL A 71 -16.40 9.38 12.90
C VAL A 71 -17.85 9.50 12.44
N THR A 72 -18.20 10.69 11.94
CA THR A 72 -19.53 11.07 11.45
C THR A 72 -19.54 11.19 9.93
N SER A 73 -20.73 11.32 9.33
CA SER A 73 -20.86 11.59 7.89
C SER A 73 -20.23 12.91 7.43
N GLN A 74 -19.95 13.84 8.35
CA GLN A 74 -19.36 15.15 8.06
C GLN A 74 -17.83 15.10 8.01
N ASN A 75 -17.18 14.35 8.91
CA ASN A 75 -15.71 14.28 9.00
C ASN A 75 -15.12 13.05 8.30
N CYS A 76 -15.92 12.03 7.96
CA CYS A 76 -15.42 10.78 7.39
C CYS A 76 -14.67 10.98 6.07
N HIS A 77 -15.09 11.91 5.22
CA HIS A 77 -14.44 12.22 3.95
C HIS A 77 -13.02 12.75 4.16
N ALA A 78 -12.87 13.77 5.01
CA ALA A 78 -11.57 14.35 5.33
C ALA A 78 -10.64 13.36 6.03
N LEU A 79 -11.17 12.56 6.96
CA LEU A 79 -10.42 11.51 7.65
C LEU A 79 -9.93 10.43 6.67
N TYR A 80 -10.82 9.86 5.88
CA TYR A 80 -10.48 8.82 4.90
C TYR A 80 -9.49 9.31 3.85
N ALA A 81 -9.71 10.52 3.30
CA ALA A 81 -8.80 11.09 2.32
C ALA A 81 -7.42 11.37 2.96
N SER A 82 -7.39 11.94 4.18
CA SER A 82 -6.13 12.21 4.88
C SER A 82 -5.33 10.94 5.15
N THR A 83 -5.97 9.86 5.60
CA THR A 83 -5.28 8.59 5.83
C THR A 83 -4.79 7.98 4.52
N THR A 84 -5.59 8.06 3.45
CA THR A 84 -5.17 7.63 2.11
C THR A 84 -3.92 8.39 1.64
N PHE A 85 -3.93 9.71 1.77
CA PHE A 85 -2.77 10.54 1.43
C PHE A 85 -1.56 10.26 2.33
N ILE A 86 -1.72 9.96 3.62
CA ILE A 86 -0.60 9.54 4.48
C ILE A 86 0.11 8.33 3.86
N VAL A 87 -0.65 7.32 3.46
CA VAL A 87 -0.11 6.07 2.90
C VAL A 87 0.59 6.35 1.57
N VAL A 88 -0.06 7.07 0.65
CA VAL A 88 0.53 7.46 -0.64
C VAL A 88 1.79 8.31 -0.44
N ASN A 89 1.76 9.26 0.50
CA ASN A 89 2.92 10.09 0.84
C ASN A 89 4.07 9.27 1.42
N LYS A 90 3.78 8.19 2.15
CA LYS A 90 4.81 7.29 2.68
C LYS A 90 5.44 6.43 1.60
N PHE A 91 4.67 5.96 0.62
CA PHE A 91 5.23 5.36 -0.60
C PHE A 91 6.12 6.37 -1.34
N ALA A 92 5.63 7.59 -1.56
CA ALA A 92 6.36 8.65 -2.26
C ALA A 92 7.62 9.17 -1.54
N ALA A 93 7.69 8.98 -0.22
CA ALA A 93 8.84 9.40 0.59
C ALA A 93 10.07 8.51 0.38
N PHE A 94 9.86 7.29 -0.11
CA PHE A 94 10.89 6.38 -0.56
C PHE A 94 11.27 6.79 -2.00
N PRO A 95 12.54 6.95 -2.43
CA PRO A 95 13.82 6.49 -1.85
C PRO A 95 14.89 7.60 -1.61
N ASN A 96 15.74 7.41 -0.58
CA ASN A 96 17.04 8.06 -0.40
C ASN A 96 18.18 7.10 -0.85
N CYS A 97 18.38 6.93 -2.16
CA CYS A 97 19.40 6.02 -2.73
C CYS A 97 20.85 6.32 -2.26
N ASP A 98 21.11 7.55 -1.80
CA ASP A 98 22.45 7.96 -1.38
C ASP A 98 22.89 7.39 -0.02
N ASP A 99 21.96 6.99 0.86
CA ASP A 99 22.28 6.47 2.20
C ASP A 99 22.19 4.93 2.30
N PHE A 100 21.52 4.24 1.37
CA PHE A 100 21.34 2.77 1.45
C PHE A 100 22.64 1.97 1.35
N ARG A 101 23.72 2.56 0.84
CA ARG A 101 25.04 1.89 0.83
C ARG A 101 25.70 1.81 2.21
N SER A 102 25.15 2.50 3.22
CA SER A 102 25.73 2.56 4.56
C SER A 102 24.94 1.79 5.64
N HIS A 103 23.66 1.48 5.41
CA HIS A 103 22.79 0.82 6.39
C HIS A 103 21.98 -0.33 5.74
N SER A 104 22.42 -1.56 6.01
CA SER A 104 21.71 -2.85 6.04
C SER A 104 20.35 -2.99 5.33
N CYS A 105 20.24 -3.97 4.41
CA CYS A 105 19.30 -5.11 4.51
C CYS A 105 17.80 -4.83 4.80
N SER A 106 17.54 -4.39 6.02
CA SER A 106 16.25 -4.41 6.71
C SER A 106 15.39 -3.16 6.48
N LEU A 107 15.95 -2.08 5.93
CA LEU A 107 15.23 -0.81 5.78
C LEU A 107 14.01 -0.86 4.85
N PRO A 108 14.03 -1.54 3.68
CA PRO A 108 12.88 -1.57 2.78
C PRO A 108 11.69 -2.34 3.37
N VAL A 109 11.95 -3.52 3.95
CA VAL A 109 10.94 -4.34 4.63
C VAL A 109 10.35 -3.57 5.80
N GLN A 110 11.19 -2.96 6.65
CA GLN A 110 10.72 -2.16 7.79
C GLN A 110 9.85 -0.99 7.33
N SER A 111 10.27 -0.26 6.29
CA SER A 111 9.51 0.86 5.74
C SER A 111 8.15 0.41 5.20
N LEU A 112 8.09 -0.75 4.55
CA LEU A 112 6.83 -1.33 4.08
C LEU A 112 5.93 -1.73 5.26
N MET A 113 6.49 -2.30 6.33
CA MET A 113 5.71 -2.68 7.53
C MET A 113 5.18 -1.45 8.29
N GLU A 114 5.91 -0.33 8.28
CA GLU A 114 5.38 0.96 8.76
C GLU A 114 4.18 1.42 7.94
N ILE A 115 4.24 1.28 6.61
CA ILE A 115 3.11 1.58 5.72
C ILE A 115 1.92 0.67 6.04
N PHE A 116 2.14 -0.63 6.21
CA PHE A 116 1.07 -1.58 6.53
C PHE A 116 0.41 -1.26 7.86
N SER A 117 1.21 -0.85 8.87
CA SER A 117 0.70 -0.40 10.16
C SER A 117 -0.19 0.84 10.05
N LEU A 118 0.14 1.77 9.16
CA LEU A 118 -0.70 2.95 8.87
C LEU A 118 -1.99 2.56 8.14
N VAL A 119 -1.90 1.63 7.20
CA VAL A 119 -3.04 1.12 6.44
C VAL A 119 -4.04 0.38 7.34
N ASN A 120 -3.55 -0.45 8.27
CA ASN A 120 -4.37 -1.08 9.31
C ASN A 120 -5.15 -0.06 10.15
N GLY A 121 -4.57 1.12 10.41
CA GLY A 121 -5.28 2.21 11.08
C GLY A 121 -6.46 2.79 10.26
N MET A 122 -6.44 2.68 8.94
CA MET A 122 -7.52 3.17 8.06
C MET A 122 -8.77 2.30 8.14
N GLU A 123 -8.59 1.02 8.46
CA GLU A 123 -9.70 0.08 8.63
C GLU A 123 -10.69 0.57 9.69
N ALA A 124 -10.19 1.19 10.77
CA ALA A 124 -11.04 1.76 11.82
C ALA A 124 -11.94 2.90 11.32
N VAL A 125 -11.46 3.71 10.36
CA VAL A 125 -12.28 4.76 9.72
C VAL A 125 -13.34 4.13 8.83
N LEU A 126 -12.98 3.11 8.04
CA LEU A 126 -13.89 2.41 7.13
C LEU A 126 -14.97 1.60 7.85
N ASN A 127 -14.67 1.05 9.03
CA ASN A 127 -15.60 0.27 9.84
C ASN A 127 -16.45 1.14 10.79
N SER A 128 -16.25 2.46 10.78
CA SER A 128 -17.02 3.38 11.62
C SER A 128 -18.46 3.61 11.11
N PRO A 129 -19.41 3.98 11.98
CA PRO A 129 -20.79 4.28 11.55
C PRO A 129 -20.88 5.39 10.49
N GLY A 130 -20.02 6.41 10.58
CA GLY A 130 -19.95 7.52 9.61
C GLY A 130 -19.44 7.14 8.22
N ALA A 131 -18.80 5.97 8.04
CA ALA A 131 -18.27 5.53 6.75
C ALA A 131 -19.34 5.36 5.66
N ALA A 132 -20.60 5.13 6.04
CA ALA A 132 -21.74 5.12 5.12
C ALA A 132 -21.92 6.48 4.39
N GLY A 133 -21.36 7.57 4.93
CA GLY A 133 -21.29 8.86 4.25
C GLY A 133 -20.39 8.86 3.01
N LEU A 134 -19.32 8.06 2.99
CA LEU A 134 -18.31 8.05 1.92
C LEU A 134 -18.91 7.71 0.54
N ILE A 135 -19.87 6.78 0.51
CA ILE A 135 -20.54 6.35 -0.72
C ILE A 135 -21.62 7.31 -1.19
N ASN A 136 -22.02 8.28 -0.37
CA ASN A 136 -23.07 9.26 -0.67
C ASN A 136 -22.56 10.71 -0.76
N GLY A 137 -21.29 10.96 -0.42
CA GLY A 137 -20.73 12.31 -0.33
C GLY A 137 -19.70 12.63 -1.42
N PRO A 138 -18.82 13.63 -1.19
CA PRO A 138 -17.87 14.16 -2.19
C PRO A 138 -16.88 13.13 -2.75
N LEU A 139 -16.65 12.02 -2.04
CA LEU A 139 -15.70 10.97 -2.43
C LEU A 139 -16.38 9.74 -3.06
N LYS A 140 -17.69 9.77 -3.30
CA LYS A 140 -18.47 8.61 -3.77
C LYS A 140 -17.90 7.94 -5.03
N GLU A 141 -17.29 8.72 -5.93
CA GLU A 141 -16.73 8.21 -7.19
C GLU A 141 -15.52 7.30 -6.98
N LEU A 142 -14.89 7.32 -5.80
CA LEU A 142 -13.84 6.34 -5.45
C LEU A 142 -14.43 4.95 -5.17
N PHE A 143 -15.72 4.88 -4.83
CA PHE A 143 -16.41 3.66 -4.39
C PHE A 143 -17.44 3.18 -5.42
N CYS A 144 -17.61 3.90 -6.53
CA CYS A 144 -18.60 3.59 -7.54
C CYS A 144 -18.14 2.47 -8.48
N GLU A 145 -19.11 1.94 -9.21
CA GLU A 145 -18.84 1.03 -10.32
C GLU A 145 -18.65 1.84 -11.61
N THR A 146 -17.70 1.42 -12.43
CA THR A 146 -17.42 1.97 -13.76
C THR A 146 -18.01 1.06 -14.82
N SER A 147 -18.52 1.66 -15.91
CA SER A 147 -18.99 0.92 -17.09
C SER A 147 -17.86 0.25 -17.86
N ASN A 148 -16.62 0.76 -17.73
CA ASN A 148 -15.45 0.24 -18.42
C ASN A 148 -14.74 -0.79 -17.54
N LEU A 149 -14.86 -2.08 -17.89
CA LEU A 149 -14.18 -3.15 -17.17
C LEU A 149 -12.66 -3.02 -17.28
N HIS A 150 -11.98 -3.14 -16.15
CA HIS A 150 -10.52 -3.20 -16.14
C HIS A 150 -10.01 -4.49 -16.79
N THR A 151 -8.96 -4.37 -17.59
CA THR A 151 -8.24 -5.55 -18.11
C THR A 151 -7.32 -6.10 -17.04
N THR A 152 -7.34 -7.41 -16.84
CA THR A 152 -6.47 -8.07 -15.86
C THR A 152 -5.05 -8.24 -16.38
N SER A 153 -4.05 -7.77 -15.62
CA SER A 153 -2.65 -8.01 -15.95
C SER A 153 -2.30 -9.51 -15.94
N TYR A 154 -1.21 -9.89 -16.62
CA TYR A 154 -0.67 -11.25 -16.50
C TYR A 154 -0.12 -11.50 -15.08
N LEU A 155 0.31 -10.43 -14.38
CA LEU A 155 0.83 -10.45 -13.02
C LEU A 155 -0.25 -10.88 -12.02
N LEU A 156 -1.43 -10.24 -12.05
CA LEU A 156 -2.52 -10.57 -11.14
C LEU A 156 -3.06 -11.99 -11.36
N ARG A 157 -3.12 -12.44 -12.63
CA ARG A 157 -3.44 -13.84 -12.97
C ARG A 157 -2.37 -14.81 -12.49
N GLY A 158 -1.09 -14.43 -12.64
CA GLY A 158 0.04 -15.21 -12.15
C GLY A 158 0.02 -15.38 -10.64
N LEU A 159 -0.38 -14.34 -9.89
CA LEU A 159 -0.58 -14.40 -8.44
C LEU A 159 -1.71 -15.38 -8.10
N SER A 160 -2.89 -15.21 -8.70
CA SER A 160 -4.03 -16.11 -8.47
C SER A 160 -3.69 -17.59 -8.69
N ALA A 161 -2.85 -17.89 -9.70
CA ALA A 161 -2.43 -19.25 -10.00
C ALA A 161 -1.41 -19.85 -9.02
N ARG A 162 -0.56 -19.02 -8.37
CA ARG A 162 0.58 -19.51 -7.56
C ARG A 162 0.38 -19.38 -6.06
N LEU A 163 -0.47 -18.45 -5.60
CA LEU A 163 -0.78 -18.30 -4.17
C LEU A 163 -1.32 -19.59 -3.52
N PRO A 164 -2.14 -20.44 -4.19
CA PRO A 164 -2.58 -21.71 -3.60
C PRO A 164 -1.43 -22.68 -3.30
N GLU A 165 -0.42 -22.75 -4.17
CA GLU A 165 0.76 -23.59 -3.93
C GLU A 165 1.60 -23.05 -2.77
N LEU A 166 1.78 -21.72 -2.70
CA LEU A 166 2.46 -21.09 -1.57
C LEU A 166 1.74 -21.37 -0.24
N ALA A 167 0.41 -21.28 -0.21
CA ALA A 167 -0.40 -21.64 0.96
C ALA A 167 -0.21 -23.11 1.35
N HIS A 168 -0.18 -24.03 0.37
CA HIS A 168 0.07 -25.44 0.62
C HIS A 168 1.45 -25.69 1.25
N ARG A 169 2.50 -25.05 0.73
CA ARG A 169 3.86 -25.12 1.27
C ARG A 169 3.94 -24.60 2.71
N ILE A 170 3.29 -23.48 3.02
CA ILE A 170 3.21 -22.95 4.39
C ILE A 170 2.49 -23.94 5.33
N SER A 171 1.39 -24.53 4.88
CA SER A 171 0.57 -25.44 5.70
C SER A 171 1.28 -26.76 6.02
N SER A 172 2.16 -27.23 5.13
CA SER A 172 2.84 -28.53 5.23
C SER A 172 4.19 -28.47 5.93
N ASP A 173 4.76 -27.28 6.09
CA ASP A 173 6.09 -27.08 6.67
C ASP A 173 6.09 -27.25 8.21
N PHE A 174 7.24 -27.58 8.80
CA PHE A 174 7.37 -27.80 10.24
C PHE A 174 7.82 -26.51 10.94
N MET A 175 6.88 -25.83 11.60
CA MET A 175 7.11 -24.59 12.34
C MET A 175 6.15 -24.47 13.53
N GLU A 176 6.43 -23.53 14.42
CA GLU A 176 5.59 -23.17 15.57
C GLU A 176 4.17 -22.78 15.15
N ASP A 177 3.17 -23.21 15.92
CA ASP A 177 1.76 -23.02 15.58
C ASP A 177 1.35 -21.56 15.46
N GLN A 178 1.89 -20.67 16.29
CA GLN A 178 1.61 -19.23 16.19
C GLN A 178 2.18 -18.63 14.89
N CYS A 179 3.42 -18.97 14.53
CA CYS A 179 4.02 -18.54 13.27
C CYS A 179 3.22 -19.06 12.07
N ARG A 180 2.82 -20.33 12.11
CA ARG A 180 1.97 -20.95 11.09
C ARG A 180 0.65 -20.22 10.95
N ALA A 181 -0.04 -19.93 12.05
CA ALA A 181 -1.33 -19.23 12.03
C ALA A 181 -1.22 -17.83 11.41
N ALA A 182 -0.19 -17.06 11.77
CA ALA A 182 0.03 -15.73 11.21
C ALA A 182 0.33 -15.77 9.70
N LEU A 183 1.18 -16.70 9.24
CA LEU A 183 1.51 -16.87 7.83
C LEU A 183 0.32 -17.36 7.01
N THR A 184 -0.41 -18.36 7.52
CA THR A 184 -1.62 -18.91 6.89
C THR A 184 -2.69 -17.82 6.75
N SER A 185 -2.93 -17.04 7.80
CA SER A 185 -3.88 -15.93 7.74
C SER A 185 -3.47 -14.87 6.70
N ALA A 186 -2.18 -14.53 6.62
CA ALA A 186 -1.69 -13.56 5.65
C ALA A 186 -1.82 -14.04 4.20
N ILE A 187 -1.49 -15.32 3.91
CA ILE A 187 -1.61 -15.89 2.57
C ILE A 187 -3.08 -16.08 2.14
N GLU A 188 -3.97 -16.44 3.06
CA GLU A 188 -5.41 -16.50 2.82
C GLU A 188 -5.97 -15.10 2.51
N ALA A 189 -5.55 -14.09 3.27
CA ALA A 189 -5.98 -12.71 3.10
C ALA A 189 -5.56 -12.11 1.74
N ILE A 190 -4.32 -12.37 1.26
CA ILE A 190 -3.90 -11.89 -0.07
C ILE A 190 -4.63 -12.66 -1.17
N THR A 191 -4.82 -13.97 -1.01
CA THR A 191 -5.57 -14.80 -1.97
C THR A 191 -7.01 -14.32 -2.11
N ALA A 192 -7.69 -14.05 -0.98
CA ALA A 192 -9.03 -13.48 -0.98
C ALA A 192 -9.06 -12.10 -1.65
N SER A 193 -8.06 -11.25 -1.40
CA SER A 193 -7.98 -9.91 -2.01
C SER A 193 -7.75 -9.97 -3.52
N VAL A 194 -6.90 -10.89 -4.00
CA VAL A 194 -6.68 -11.14 -5.44
C VAL A 194 -7.95 -11.67 -6.09
N ASN A 195 -8.62 -12.65 -5.48
CA ASN A 195 -9.84 -13.22 -6.02
C ASN A 195 -10.99 -12.20 -6.06
N ASP A 196 -11.16 -11.38 -5.03
CA ASP A 196 -12.12 -10.27 -5.02
C ASP A 196 -11.81 -9.25 -6.13
N ALA A 197 -10.54 -8.91 -6.32
CA ALA A 197 -10.12 -8.00 -7.35
C ALA A 197 -10.44 -8.52 -8.76
N LEU A 198 -10.22 -9.82 -9.00
CA LEU A 198 -10.54 -10.51 -10.25
C LEU A 198 -12.04 -10.66 -10.50
N ALA A 199 -12.85 -10.86 -9.44
CA ALA A 199 -14.29 -10.98 -9.55
C ALA A 199 -14.98 -9.64 -9.84
N ASN A 200 -14.41 -8.53 -9.37
CA ASN A 200 -15.02 -7.21 -9.41
C ASN A 200 -14.27 -6.23 -10.35
N LEU A 201 -14.18 -6.53 -11.65
CA LEU A 201 -13.43 -5.71 -12.62
C LEU A 201 -14.10 -4.38 -12.98
N ASN A 202 -15.32 -4.14 -12.49
CA ASN A 202 -16.13 -2.94 -12.74
C ASN A 202 -15.98 -1.88 -11.63
N LYS A 203 -14.98 -1.94 -10.75
CA LYS A 203 -14.75 -0.90 -9.73
C LYS A 203 -13.97 0.28 -10.30
N ALA A 204 -14.14 1.48 -9.72
CA ALA A 204 -13.46 2.69 -10.18
C ALA A 204 -11.92 2.64 -10.16
N SER A 205 -11.35 1.75 -9.34
CA SER A 205 -9.91 1.56 -9.21
C SER A 205 -9.43 0.27 -9.87
N PRO A 206 -8.24 0.26 -10.49
CA PRO A 206 -7.64 -0.95 -11.04
C PRO A 206 -7.56 -2.08 -10.02
N PRO A 207 -7.74 -3.35 -10.44
CA PRO A 207 -7.79 -4.48 -9.52
C PRO A 207 -6.47 -4.65 -8.75
N GLU A 208 -5.31 -4.46 -9.39
CA GLU A 208 -4.00 -4.54 -8.73
C GLU A 208 -3.85 -3.48 -7.63
N LEU A 209 -4.21 -2.22 -7.93
CA LEU A 209 -4.18 -1.13 -6.95
C LEU A 209 -5.07 -1.44 -5.74
N ARG A 210 -6.25 -2.04 -5.96
CA ARG A 210 -7.12 -2.47 -4.86
C ARG A 210 -6.43 -3.51 -3.97
N VAL A 211 -5.73 -4.50 -4.54
CA VAL A 211 -4.99 -5.49 -3.73
C VAL A 211 -3.86 -4.83 -2.94
N ILE A 212 -3.10 -3.91 -3.57
CA ILE A 212 -2.00 -3.16 -2.93
C ILE A 212 -2.45 -2.51 -1.62
N PHE A 213 -3.65 -1.91 -1.60
CA PHE A 213 -4.17 -1.22 -0.43
C PHE A 213 -5.06 -2.10 0.47
N SER A 214 -5.79 -3.08 -0.06
CA SER A 214 -6.74 -3.87 0.73
C SER A 214 -6.08 -5.00 1.52
N TRP A 215 -5.04 -5.63 0.97
CA TRP A 215 -4.37 -6.73 1.69
C TRP A 215 -3.68 -6.24 2.97
N PRO A 216 -2.95 -5.12 2.97
CA PRO A 216 -2.33 -4.61 4.19
C PRO A 216 -3.31 -4.23 5.30
N MET A 217 -4.60 -4.02 5.02
CA MET A 217 -5.64 -3.80 6.04
C MET A 217 -6.07 -5.09 6.75
N LYS A 218 -5.73 -6.26 6.20
CA LYS A 218 -6.21 -7.58 6.65
C LYS A 218 -5.12 -8.41 7.33
N VAL A 219 -3.87 -7.96 7.29
CA VAL A 219 -2.75 -8.70 7.89
C VAL A 219 -2.64 -8.43 9.38
N SER A 220 -2.38 -9.49 10.15
CA SER A 220 -2.23 -9.40 11.60
C SER A 220 -0.92 -8.72 12.01
N ARG A 221 -0.87 -8.23 13.26
CA ARG A 221 0.37 -7.70 13.84
C ARG A 221 1.47 -8.75 13.91
N ASP A 222 1.13 -9.99 14.27
CA ASP A 222 2.06 -11.12 14.30
C ASP A 222 2.74 -11.34 12.93
N PHE A 223 2.01 -11.17 11.82
CA PHE A 223 2.62 -11.24 10.49
C PHE A 223 3.61 -10.09 10.24
N LEU A 224 3.28 -8.86 10.64
CA LEU A 224 4.17 -7.71 10.53
C LEU A 224 5.46 -7.95 11.34
N ASP A 225 5.33 -8.46 12.56
CA ASP A 225 6.46 -8.77 13.43
C ASP A 225 7.35 -9.87 12.83
N LEU A 226 6.76 -10.91 12.23
CA LEU A 226 7.49 -11.94 11.48
C LEU A 226 8.26 -11.35 10.30
N ALA A 227 7.63 -10.47 9.52
CA ALA A 227 8.30 -9.81 8.40
C ALA A 227 9.47 -8.92 8.86
N VAL A 228 9.29 -8.10 9.91
CA VAL A 228 10.35 -7.26 10.48
C VAL A 228 11.49 -8.12 11.05
N SER A 229 11.17 -9.26 11.68
CA SER A 229 12.17 -10.20 12.20
C SER A 229 12.97 -10.91 11.09
N GLY A 230 12.51 -10.82 9.84
CA GLY A 230 13.13 -11.48 8.69
C GLY A 230 12.77 -12.96 8.57
N HIS A 231 11.60 -13.38 9.07
CA HIS A 231 11.13 -14.75 8.92
C HIS A 231 11.04 -15.11 7.43
N PRO A 232 11.74 -16.15 6.93
CA PRO A 232 11.87 -16.38 5.50
C PRO A 232 10.54 -16.52 4.75
N LEU A 233 9.58 -17.27 5.28
CA LEU A 233 8.25 -17.39 4.65
C LEU A 233 7.44 -16.08 4.67
N ALA A 234 7.61 -15.23 5.68
CA ALA A 234 6.93 -13.92 5.68
C ALA A 234 7.50 -13.05 4.57
N LEU A 235 8.82 -13.08 4.39
CA LEU A 235 9.50 -12.38 3.30
C LEU A 235 9.13 -12.96 1.93
N VAL A 236 8.95 -14.28 1.80
CA VAL A 236 8.42 -14.90 0.57
C VAL A 236 7.01 -14.37 0.25
N ILE A 237 6.10 -14.30 1.23
CA ILE A 237 4.77 -13.70 1.00
C ILE A 237 4.90 -12.24 0.55
N LEU A 238 5.81 -11.46 1.14
CA LEU A 238 6.09 -10.09 0.71
C LEU A 238 6.66 -10.02 -0.71
N ALA A 239 7.46 -10.98 -1.15
CA ALA A 239 7.94 -11.03 -2.54
C ALA A 239 6.79 -11.23 -3.53
N TYR A 240 5.75 -11.98 -3.17
CA TYR A 240 4.55 -12.10 -3.99
C TYR A 240 3.73 -10.81 -4.00
N TYR A 241 3.66 -10.10 -2.87
CA TYR A 241 3.07 -8.76 -2.83
C TYR A 241 3.86 -7.75 -3.67
N ASP A 242 5.18 -7.88 -3.71
CA ASP A 242 6.09 -6.99 -4.43
C ASP A 242 5.85 -6.97 -5.94
N ILE A 243 5.33 -8.06 -6.50
CA ILE A 243 4.86 -8.12 -7.89
C ILE A 243 3.76 -7.07 -8.17
N LEU A 244 2.92 -6.77 -7.17
CA LEU A 244 1.91 -5.71 -7.29
C LEU A 244 2.57 -4.32 -7.22
N LEU A 245 3.61 -4.14 -6.39
CA LEU A 245 4.37 -2.90 -6.38
C LEU A 245 5.08 -2.68 -7.72
N TYR A 246 5.65 -3.73 -8.31
CA TYR A 246 6.24 -3.70 -9.65
C TYR A 246 5.23 -3.29 -10.73
N TRP A 247 4.00 -3.82 -10.68
CA TRP A 247 2.91 -3.30 -11.52
C TRP A 247 2.66 -1.80 -11.23
N GLY A 248 2.58 -1.43 -9.95
CA GLY A 248 2.32 -0.07 -9.50
C GLY A 248 3.35 0.95 -9.99
N GLU A 249 4.63 0.59 -10.05
CA GLU A 249 5.73 1.44 -10.56
C GLU A 249 5.48 1.90 -12.01
N SER A 250 4.90 1.02 -12.83
CA SER A 250 4.60 1.35 -14.23
C SER A 250 3.45 2.34 -14.40
N GLU A 251 2.59 2.48 -13.38
CA GLU A 251 1.34 3.26 -13.45
C GLU A 251 1.38 4.53 -12.58
N TYR A 252 2.21 4.53 -11.53
CA TYR A 252 2.20 5.52 -10.45
C TYR A 252 3.61 5.87 -9.97
N TRP A 253 3.97 7.15 -10.14
CA TRP A 253 5.29 7.69 -9.75
C TRP A 253 5.64 7.49 -8.27
N PHE A 254 4.65 7.44 -7.38
CA PHE A 254 4.90 7.31 -5.94
C PHE A 254 5.27 5.88 -5.51
N PHE A 255 5.15 4.88 -6.40
CA PHE A 255 5.69 3.54 -6.16
C PHE A 255 7.11 3.36 -6.70
N GLU A 256 7.66 4.35 -7.41
CA GLU A 256 8.94 4.22 -8.12
C GLU A 256 10.09 3.73 -7.22
N ASN A 257 10.82 2.71 -7.69
CA ASN A 257 11.96 2.04 -7.04
C ASN A 257 11.63 1.22 -5.77
N TRP A 258 10.36 0.98 -5.46
CA TRP A 258 9.99 0.08 -4.37
C TRP A 258 10.32 -1.38 -4.70
N ALA A 259 9.94 -1.86 -5.88
CA ALA A 259 9.94 -3.28 -6.18
C ALA A 259 11.35 -3.86 -6.24
N GLU A 260 12.23 -3.27 -7.06
CA GLU A 260 13.62 -3.71 -7.15
C GLU A 260 14.32 -3.64 -5.78
N THR A 261 14.10 -2.57 -5.02
CA THR A 261 14.73 -2.39 -3.71
C THR A 261 14.23 -3.43 -2.69
N LEU A 262 12.94 -3.75 -2.71
CA LEU A 262 12.34 -4.70 -1.79
C LEU A 262 12.74 -6.15 -2.13
N ILE A 263 12.66 -6.55 -3.40
CA ILE A 263 13.00 -7.92 -3.80
C ILE A 263 14.48 -8.24 -3.51
N VAL A 264 15.39 -7.29 -3.73
CA VAL A 264 16.82 -7.47 -3.43
C VAL A 264 17.03 -7.70 -1.93
N ALA A 265 16.41 -6.88 -1.08
CA ALA A 265 16.46 -7.04 0.37
C ALA A 265 15.89 -8.38 0.84
N ILE A 266 14.80 -8.85 0.22
CA ILE A 266 14.18 -10.15 0.53
C ILE A 266 15.11 -11.30 0.12
N VAL A 267 15.64 -11.29 -1.11
CA VAL A 267 16.54 -12.34 -1.61
C VAL A 267 17.76 -12.51 -0.71
N GLU A 268 18.38 -11.40 -0.28
CA GLU A 268 19.53 -11.46 0.63
C GLU A 268 19.20 -12.14 1.96
N LYS A 269 18.00 -11.91 2.50
CA LYS A 269 17.57 -12.46 3.80
C LYS A 269 17.10 -13.92 3.73
N VAL A 270 16.50 -14.32 2.61
CA VAL A 270 15.95 -15.68 2.42
C VAL A 270 17.00 -16.66 1.88
N ARG A 271 18.11 -16.16 1.32
CA ARG A 271 19.21 -16.97 0.79
C ARG A 271 19.67 -18.05 1.78
N GLY A 272 19.76 -19.28 1.30
CA GLY A 272 20.18 -20.45 2.07
C GLY A 272 19.08 -21.07 2.94
N SER A 273 17.88 -20.51 2.94
CA SER A 273 16.72 -21.13 3.62
C SER A 273 16.07 -22.22 2.75
N SER A 274 15.26 -23.07 3.38
CA SER A 274 14.47 -24.12 2.70
C SER A 274 13.39 -23.61 1.76
N TRP A 275 13.18 -22.29 1.71
CA TRP A 275 12.12 -21.63 0.93
C TRP A 275 12.67 -20.68 -0.14
N GLU A 276 13.99 -20.68 -0.37
CA GLU A 276 14.61 -19.86 -1.42
C GLU A 276 14.06 -20.19 -2.82
N ASP A 277 13.66 -21.45 -3.06
CA ASP A 277 13.04 -21.88 -4.32
C ASP A 277 11.75 -21.11 -4.63
N LEU A 278 11.00 -20.70 -3.60
CA LEU A 278 9.73 -19.99 -3.75
C LEU A 278 9.91 -18.55 -4.25
N LEU A 279 11.13 -18.00 -4.19
CA LEU A 279 11.45 -16.67 -4.72
C LEU A 279 11.70 -16.65 -6.22
N ALA A 280 11.86 -17.82 -6.88
CA ALA A 280 12.24 -17.89 -8.29
C ALA A 280 11.31 -17.05 -9.19
N TRP A 281 9.99 -17.16 -9.00
CA TRP A 281 9.03 -16.44 -9.82
C TRP A 281 8.94 -14.93 -9.52
N PRO A 282 8.82 -14.47 -8.25
CA PRO A 282 8.92 -13.05 -7.94
C PRO A 282 10.21 -12.39 -8.45
N VAL A 283 11.35 -13.07 -8.31
CA VAL A 283 12.65 -12.58 -8.80
C VAL A 283 12.67 -12.48 -10.33
N GLU A 284 12.15 -13.50 -11.04
CA GLU A 284 11.99 -13.46 -12.49
C GLU A 284 11.16 -12.25 -12.92
N VAL A 285 10.01 -12.02 -12.28
CA VAL A 285 9.10 -10.92 -12.64
C VAL A 285 9.71 -9.54 -12.40
N VAL A 286 10.37 -9.33 -11.26
CA VAL A 286 10.82 -7.99 -10.84
C VAL A 286 12.20 -7.64 -11.40
N LEU A 287 13.14 -8.60 -11.49
CA LEU A 287 14.53 -8.35 -11.89
C LEU A 287 14.84 -8.74 -13.33
N HIS A 288 14.10 -9.68 -13.92
CA HIS A 288 14.36 -10.19 -15.27
C HIS A 288 13.29 -9.72 -16.25
N LYS A 289 13.49 -8.49 -16.74
CA LYS A 289 12.64 -7.80 -17.74
C LYS A 289 12.44 -8.59 -19.03
#